data_AF-T0KZA8-F1
#
_entry.id   AF-T0KZA8-F1
#
_cell.length_a   1.000
_cell.length_b   1.000
_cell.length_c   1.000
_cell.angle_alpha   90.00
_cell.angle_beta   90.00
_cell.angle_gamma   90.00
#
_symmetry.space_group_name_H-M   'P 1'
#
loop_
_entity.id
_entity.type
_entity.pdbx_description
1 polymer ?
#
loop_
_entity_poly.entity_id
_entity_poly.type
_entity_poly.pdbx_seq_one_letter_code
_entity_poly.pdbx_strand_id
1 'polypeptide(L)'
;MSEHPPSPPQPPLPGSRTPLDPPSPASVWVADHWHSVIFGAVTSQFLHFRYLNSRHKPHPNPVKNARFWAGLGGAWMVSYLGIITVIAISQARVDHFRHPDNRNQYRQT
;
A
#
# COMPACT_ATOMS: atom_id res chain seq x y z
N MET A 1 -37.20 -50.02 -18.27
CA MET A 1 -36.24 -49.52 -17.26
C MET A 1 -34.90 -49.40 -17.97
N SER A 2 -34.50 -48.19 -18.33
CA SER A 2 -33.22 -47.94 -19.03
C SER A 2 -32.30 -47.21 -18.06
N GLU A 3 -31.27 -47.90 -17.60
CA GLU A 3 -30.27 -47.33 -16.70
C GLU A 3 -29.30 -46.46 -17.51
N HIS A 4 -29.26 -45.17 -17.18
CA HIS A 4 -28.31 -44.23 -17.74
C HIS A 4 -26.95 -44.46 -17.06
N PRO A 5 -25.84 -44.64 -17.80
CA PRO A 5 -24.52 -44.75 -17.16
C PRO A 5 -24.18 -43.44 -16.43
N PRO A 6 -23.50 -43.50 -15.27
CA PRO A 6 -23.10 -42.32 -14.53
C PRO A 6 -22.17 -41.45 -15.39
N SER A 7 -22.43 -40.14 -15.41
CA SER A 7 -21.59 -39.19 -16.13
C SER A 7 -20.12 -39.28 -15.67
N PRO A 8 -19.14 -39.07 -16.58
CA PRO A 8 -17.72 -39.03 -16.22
C PRO A 8 -17.45 -37.95 -15.15
N PRO A 9 -16.40 -38.12 -14.33
CA PRO A 9 -15.96 -37.07 -13.41
C PRO A 9 -15.71 -35.78 -14.20
N GLN A 10 -16.46 -34.74 -13.87
CA GLN A 10 -16.32 -33.44 -14.50
C GLN A 10 -14.92 -32.90 -14.18
N PRO A 11 -14.14 -32.40 -15.17
CA PRO A 11 -12.84 -31.82 -14.91
C PRO A 11 -13.00 -30.64 -13.91
N PRO A 12 -12.06 -30.45 -12.97
CA PRO A 12 -12.17 -29.39 -11.98
C PRO A 12 -12.32 -28.06 -12.71
N LEU A 13 -13.33 -27.26 -12.32
CA LEU A 13 -13.53 -25.92 -12.87
C LEU A 13 -12.20 -25.14 -12.78
N PRO A 14 -11.82 -24.37 -13.82
CA PRO A 14 -10.68 -23.46 -13.75
C PRO A 14 -11.03 -22.34 -12.77
N GLY A 15 -10.75 -22.59 -11.50
CA GLY A 15 -11.23 -21.78 -10.39
C GLY A 15 -11.23 -22.51 -9.07
N SER A 16 -10.36 -23.52 -8.87
CA SER A 16 -10.06 -23.99 -7.52
C SER A 16 -9.45 -22.80 -6.77
N ARG A 17 -10.35 -22.06 -6.09
CA ARG A 17 -10.06 -20.96 -5.19
C ARG A 17 -9.22 -21.57 -4.09
N THR A 18 -7.90 -21.55 -4.25
CA THR A 18 -7.01 -21.64 -3.09
C THR A 18 -7.53 -20.55 -2.15
N PRO A 19 -7.99 -20.90 -0.93
CA PRO A 19 -8.43 -19.89 0.02
C PRO A 19 -7.32 -18.87 0.15
N LEU A 20 -7.60 -17.61 -0.20
CA LEU A 20 -6.64 -16.54 0.00
C LEU A 20 -6.44 -16.41 1.50
N ASP A 21 -5.18 -16.46 1.93
CA ASP A 21 -4.87 -16.19 3.32
C ASP A 21 -5.49 -14.83 3.71
N PRO A 22 -6.23 -14.77 4.82
CA PRO A 22 -6.87 -13.55 5.24
C PRO A 22 -5.81 -12.45 5.40
N PRO A 23 -6.08 -11.22 4.93
CA PRO A 23 -5.16 -10.10 5.11
C PRO A 23 -4.90 -9.88 6.60
N SER A 24 -3.67 -9.52 6.94
CA SER A 24 -3.31 -9.27 8.33
C SER A 24 -4.17 -8.13 8.91
N PRO A 25 -4.46 -8.12 10.22
CA PRO A 25 -5.22 -7.06 10.86
C PRO A 25 -4.64 -5.66 10.58
N ALA A 26 -3.32 -5.55 10.47
CA ALA A 26 -2.63 -4.31 10.12
C ALA A 26 -2.96 -3.85 8.68
N SER A 27 -2.97 -4.76 7.70
CA SER A 27 -3.34 -4.41 6.32
C SER A 27 -4.81 -3.99 6.22
N VAL A 28 -5.71 -4.64 6.96
CA VAL A 28 -7.12 -4.24 7.04
C VAL A 28 -7.23 -2.84 7.63
N TRP A 29 -6.58 -2.59 8.76
CA TRP A 29 -6.61 -1.27 9.41
C TRP A 29 -6.07 -0.16 8.50
N VAL A 30 -4.92 -0.40 7.83
CA VAL A 30 -4.34 0.57 6.90
C VAL A 30 -5.28 0.81 5.72
N ALA A 31 -5.86 -0.23 5.13
CA ALA A 31 -6.79 -0.07 4.02
C ALA A 31 -8.03 0.75 4.40
N ASP A 32 -8.54 0.58 5.62
CA ASP A 32 -9.74 1.27 6.09
C ASP A 32 -9.41 2.71 6.60
N HIS A 33 -8.18 2.99 7.06
CA HIS A 33 -7.80 4.27 7.70
C HIS A 33 -6.65 5.01 6.99
N TRP A 34 -6.39 4.72 5.72
CA TRP A 34 -5.23 5.27 4.99
C TRP A 34 -5.18 6.81 4.99
N HIS A 35 -6.33 7.49 4.97
CA HIS A 35 -6.41 8.95 5.08
C HIS A 35 -5.75 9.46 6.37
N SER A 36 -5.98 8.79 7.50
CA SER A 36 -5.38 9.13 8.79
C SER A 36 -3.87 8.90 8.79
N VAL A 37 -3.39 7.86 8.10
CA VAL A 37 -1.95 7.58 7.92
C VAL A 37 -1.29 8.72 7.15
N ILE A 38 -1.88 9.15 6.03
CA ILE A 38 -1.37 10.27 5.23
C ILE A 38 -1.40 11.56 6.05
N PHE A 39 -2.53 11.86 6.69
CA PHE A 39 -2.69 13.07 7.49
C PHE A 39 -1.64 13.15 8.61
N GLY A 40 -1.44 12.05 9.35
CA GLY A 40 -0.43 11.96 10.40
C GLY A 40 0.99 12.17 9.87
N ALA A 41 1.33 11.53 8.73
CA ALA A 41 2.64 11.68 8.11
C ALA A 41 2.91 13.12 7.65
N VAL A 42 1.96 13.76 6.97
CA VAL A 42 2.07 15.14 6.50
C VAL A 42 2.19 16.11 7.68
N THR A 43 1.37 15.92 8.72
CA THR A 43 1.40 16.75 9.93
C THR A 43 2.74 16.61 10.66
N SER A 44 3.24 15.37 10.81
CA SER A 44 4.55 15.09 11.41
C SER A 44 5.67 15.78 10.63
N GLN A 45 5.66 15.68 9.30
CA GLN A 45 6.66 16.33 8.45
C GLN A 45 6.61 17.86 8.57
N PHE A 46 5.41 18.44 8.60
CA PHE A 46 5.25 19.88 8.80
C PHE A 46 5.82 20.34 10.15
N LEU A 47 5.50 19.62 11.24
CA LEU A 47 6.04 19.92 12.56
C LEU A 47 7.56 19.77 12.60
N HIS A 48 8.10 18.73 11.94
CA HIS A 48 9.54 18.51 11.83
C HIS A 48 10.23 19.65 11.07
N PHE A 49 9.67 20.10 9.94
CA PHE A 49 10.18 21.26 9.21
C PHE A 49 10.13 22.54 10.02
N ARG A 50 9.03 22.79 10.75
CA ARG A 50 8.93 23.95 11.65
C ARG A 50 9.98 23.91 12.76
N TYR A 51 10.19 22.74 13.36
CA TYR A 51 11.20 22.53 14.38
C TYR A 51 12.61 22.81 13.85
N LEU A 52 12.95 22.22 12.70
CA LEU A 52 14.24 22.44 12.05
C LEU A 52 14.41 23.91 11.66
N ASN A 53 13.44 24.56 11.05
CA ASN A 53 13.55 26.00 10.73
C ASN A 53 13.75 26.88 11.97
N SER A 54 13.20 26.50 13.12
CA SER A 54 13.34 27.26 14.36
C SER A 54 14.67 27.02 15.09
N ARG A 55 15.31 25.86 14.87
CA ARG A 55 16.50 25.42 15.61
C ARG A 55 17.77 25.33 14.76
N HIS A 56 17.63 25.23 13.44
CA HIS A 56 18.74 25.09 12.51
C HIS A 56 19.46 26.43 12.39
N LYS A 57 20.75 26.44 12.77
CA LYS A 57 21.62 27.58 12.53
C LYS A 57 22.17 27.48 11.11
N PRO A 58 21.86 28.43 10.21
CA PRO A 58 22.33 28.39 8.84
C PRO A 58 23.86 28.34 8.79
N HIS A 59 24.41 27.41 8.02
CA HIS A 59 25.85 27.40 7.79
C HIS A 59 26.22 28.58 6.85
N PRO A 60 27.30 29.35 7.09
CA PRO A 60 27.66 30.51 6.26
C PRO A 60 27.90 30.16 4.78
N ASN A 61 28.38 28.94 4.51
CA ASN A 61 28.42 28.38 3.15
C ASN A 61 27.01 27.97 2.65
N PRO A 62 26.47 28.62 1.59
CA PRO A 62 25.13 28.35 1.06
C PRO A 62 24.99 26.95 0.44
N VAL A 63 26.05 26.38 -0.11
CA VAL A 63 26.03 25.03 -0.71
C VAL A 63 25.80 23.95 0.35
N LYS A 64 26.37 24.14 1.55
CA LYS A 64 26.15 23.20 2.67
C LYS A 64 24.70 23.26 3.17
N ASN A 65 24.11 24.45 3.22
CA ASN A 65 22.70 24.60 3.57
C ASN A 65 21.79 23.97 2.51
N ALA A 66 22.07 24.17 1.22
CA ALA A 66 21.33 23.55 0.13
C ALA A 66 21.42 22.01 0.19
N ARG A 67 22.60 21.45 0.43
CA ARG A 67 22.78 19.99 0.60
C ARG A 67 22.00 19.44 1.79
N PHE A 68 21.98 20.16 2.90
CA PHE A 68 21.19 19.78 4.08
C PHE A 68 19.70 19.69 3.76
N TRP A 69 19.14 20.74 3.15
CA TRP A 69 17.73 20.77 2.77
C TRP A 69 17.38 19.77 1.67
N ALA A 70 18.27 19.56 0.70
CA ALA A 70 18.11 18.54 -0.33
C ALA A 70 18.11 17.12 0.26
N GLY A 71 18.99 16.84 1.24
CA GLY A 71 19.02 15.57 1.94
C GLY A 71 17.74 15.30 2.73
N LEU A 72 17.25 16.30 3.47
CA LEU A 72 15.97 16.22 4.19
C LEU A 72 14.79 16.03 3.24
N GLY A 73 14.73 16.79 2.15
CA GLY A 73 13.70 16.65 1.12
C GLY A 73 13.72 15.26 0.47
N GLY A 74 14.91 14.75 0.16
CA GLY A 74 15.09 13.40 -0.38
C GLY A 74 14.64 12.32 0.59
N ALA A 75 15.01 12.42 1.87
CA ALA A 75 14.58 11.48 2.91
C ALA A 75 13.06 11.47 3.09
N TRP A 76 12.43 12.66 3.02
CA TRP A 76 10.97 12.77 3.04
C TRP A 76 10.33 12.10 1.81
N MET A 77 10.88 12.31 0.62
CA MET A 77 10.35 11.70 -0.60
C MET A 77 10.37 10.17 -0.52
N VAL A 78 11.48 9.59 -0.05
CA VAL A 78 11.58 8.13 0.15
C VAL A 78 10.52 7.64 1.15
N SER A 79 10.35 8.36 2.26
CA SER A 79 9.35 8.03 3.28
C SER A 79 7.92 8.09 2.72
N TYR A 80 7.61 9.14 1.96
CA TYR A 80 6.32 9.32 1.31
C TYR A 80 6.00 8.20 0.32
N LEU A 81 6.96 7.84 -0.54
CA LEU A 81 6.84 6.72 -1.47
C LEU A 81 6.61 5.38 -0.74
N GLY A 82 7.29 5.17 0.39
CA GLY A 82 7.05 4.01 1.25
C GLY A 82 5.61 3.95 1.79
N ILE A 83 5.10 5.08 2.29
CA ILE A 83 3.74 5.18 2.84
C ILE A 83 2.69 4.86 1.77
N ILE A 84 2.76 5.49 0.60
CA ILE A 84 1.78 5.24 -0.47
C ILE A 84 1.85 3.79 -0.96
N THR A 85 3.05 3.20 -0.99
CA THR A 85 3.24 1.79 -1.39
C THR A 85 2.58 0.84 -0.40
N VAL A 86 2.75 1.07 0.91
CA VAL A 86 2.11 0.25 1.96
C VAL A 86 0.59 0.38 1.90
N ILE A 87 0.06 1.58 1.65
CA ILE A 87 -1.38 1.81 1.47
C ILE A 87 -1.88 1.03 0.25
N ALA A 88 -1.23 1.17 -0.91
CA ALA A 88 -1.63 0.50 -2.13
C ALA A 88 -1.61 -1.03 -2.00
N ILE A 89 -0.56 -1.59 -1.38
CA ILE A 89 -0.47 -3.03 -1.12
C ILE A 89 -1.58 -3.49 -0.17
N SER A 90 -1.86 -2.71 0.88
CA SER A 90 -2.90 -3.05 1.86
C SER A 90 -4.28 -3.03 1.22
N GLN A 91 -4.57 -2.00 0.42
CA GLN A 91 -5.81 -1.90 -0.36
C GLN A 91 -5.94 -3.07 -1.34
N ALA A 92 -4.89 -3.39 -2.10
CA ALA A 92 -4.91 -4.50 -3.04
C ALA A 92 -5.15 -5.85 -2.36
N ARG A 93 -4.49 -6.11 -1.22
CA ARG A 93 -4.70 -7.36 -0.45
C ARG A 93 -6.12 -7.48 0.08
N VAL A 94 -6.65 -6.38 0.60
CA VAL A 94 -8.01 -6.35 1.17
C VAL A 94 -9.06 -6.45 0.08
N ASP A 95 -8.91 -5.74 -1.04
CA ASP A 95 -9.80 -5.84 -2.20
C ASP A 95 -9.79 -7.24 -2.79
N HIS A 96 -8.61 -7.84 -2.94
CA HIS A 96 -8.46 -9.19 -3.47
C HIS A 96 -9.10 -10.26 -2.58
N PHE A 97 -9.14 -10.05 -1.26
CA PHE A 97 -9.83 -10.92 -0.31
C PHE A 97 -11.35 -10.66 -0.27
N ARG A 98 -11.79 -9.39 -0.30
CA ARG A 98 -13.20 -8.99 -0.21
C ARG A 98 -13.97 -9.22 -1.53
N HIS A 99 -13.31 -9.11 -2.68
CA HIS A 99 -13.89 -9.20 -4.02
C HIS A 99 -13.06 -10.10 -4.96
N PRO A 100 -13.09 -11.42 -4.77
CA PRO A 100 -12.24 -12.36 -5.52
C PRO A 100 -12.53 -12.41 -7.03
N ASP A 101 -13.69 -11.93 -7.48
CA ASP A 101 -14.10 -11.94 -8.90
C ASP A 101 -13.44 -10.82 -9.71
N ASN A 102 -12.91 -9.77 -9.05
CA ASN A 102 -12.20 -8.65 -9.69
C ASN A 102 -10.82 -9.07 -10.23
N ARG A 103 -10.36 -10.28 -9.87
CA ARG A 103 -9.02 -10.80 -10.21
C ARG A 103 -8.75 -10.89 -11.72
N ASN A 104 -9.80 -11.03 -12.53
CA ASN A 104 -9.70 -11.15 -13.98
C ASN A 104 -9.68 -9.80 -14.72
N GLN A 105 -10.04 -8.69 -14.05
CA GLN A 105 -10.09 -7.35 -14.68
C GLN A 105 -8.69 -6.82 -15.01
N TYR A 106 -7.65 -7.26 -14.30
CA TYR A 106 -6.26 -6.88 -14.55
C TYR A 106 -5.49 -7.84 -15.48
N ARG A 107 -6.15 -8.89 -16.00
CA ARG A 107 -5.54 -9.91 -16.87
C ARG A 107 -5.93 -9.77 -18.35
N GLN A 108 -6.81 -8.82 -18.67
CA GLN A 108 -7.36 -8.61 -20.04
C GLN A 108 -6.78 -7.39 -20.77
N THR A 109 -5.74 -6.76 -20.22
CA THR A 109 -4.89 -5.78 -20.91
C THR A 109 -3.54 -6.38 -21.19
#